data_AF-A0A6P0YKK2-F1
#
_entry.id   AF-A0A6P0YKK2-F1
#
_cell.length_a   1.000
_cell.length_b   1.000
_cell.length_c   1.000
_cell.angle_alpha   90.00
_cell.angle_beta   90.00
_cell.angle_gamma   90.00
#
_symmetry.space_group_name_H-M   'P 1'
#
loop_
_entity.id
_entity.type
_entity.pdbx_description
1 polymer ?
#
loop_
_entity_poly.entity_id
_entity_poly.type
_entity_poly.pdbx_seq_one_letter_code
_entity_poly.pdbx_strand_id
1 'polypeptide(L)'
;MSKKLSPLSSRGKKIKPSQKRTERIYSQLTQEEMAIFEQLCREAGVQKGVYIRAAILSSEKSLPKPVPEINREIWSNLARLSANLNQYQKAINSGIATSYPPGMLESVKELVSQLRSDLISD
;
A
#
# COMPACT_ATOMS: atom_id res chain seq x y z
N MET A 1 5.02 17.87 24.04
CA MET A 1 4.40 16.57 24.35
C MET A 1 4.39 15.72 23.09
N SER A 2 5.46 14.94 22.85
CA SER A 2 5.60 14.13 21.64
C SER A 2 4.91 12.77 21.82
N LYS A 3 3.91 12.48 20.97
CA LYS A 3 3.22 11.19 20.91
C LYS A 3 4.23 10.09 20.56
N LYS A 4 4.44 9.15 21.48
CA LYS A 4 5.18 7.90 21.25
C LYS A 4 4.41 7.05 20.23
N LEU A 5 5.06 6.62 19.14
CA LEU A 5 4.53 5.57 18.27
C LEU A 5 4.40 4.27 19.08
N SER A 6 3.21 3.69 19.06
CA SER A 6 2.91 2.38 19.68
C SER A 6 3.69 1.25 19.01
N PRO A 7 4.16 0.24 19.75
CA PRO A 7 4.82 -0.92 19.17
C PRO A 7 3.83 -1.71 18.31
N LEU A 8 4.28 -2.10 17.11
CA LEU A 8 3.55 -2.95 16.17
C LEU A 8 3.07 -4.23 16.88
N SER A 9 1.75 -4.40 16.91
CA SER A 9 1.00 -5.50 17.52
C SER A 9 1.60 -6.89 17.22
N SER A 10 2.14 -7.54 18.25
CA SER A 10 2.66 -8.91 18.17
C SER A 10 1.54 -9.94 18.35
N ARG A 11 0.77 -10.19 17.30
CA ARG A 11 0.07 -11.48 17.15
C ARG A 11 0.50 -12.12 15.84
N GLY A 12 1.70 -12.71 15.86
CA GLY A 12 2.20 -13.52 14.76
C GLY A 12 1.26 -14.69 14.49
N LYS A 13 0.63 -14.70 13.32
CA LYS A 13 -0.18 -15.82 12.83
C LYS A 13 0.69 -17.08 12.82
N LYS A 14 0.26 -18.17 13.46
CA LYS A 14 0.99 -19.46 13.44
C LYS A 14 1.16 -19.91 11.99
N ILE A 15 2.43 -19.96 11.53
CA ILE A 15 2.78 -20.40 10.17
C ILE A 15 2.65 -21.92 10.11
N LYS A 16 1.98 -22.45 9.07
CA LYS A 16 1.86 -23.90 8.84
C LYS A 16 3.26 -24.52 8.66
N PRO A 17 3.50 -25.78 9.09
CA PRO A 17 4.81 -26.42 8.95
C PRO A 17 5.31 -26.47 7.51
N SER A 18 4.41 -26.67 6.52
CA SER A 18 4.73 -26.63 5.09
C SER A 18 5.13 -25.24 4.55
N GLN A 19 4.91 -24.18 5.33
CA GLN A 19 5.26 -22.80 4.98
C GLN A 19 6.46 -22.29 5.77
N LYS A 20 7.04 -23.11 6.67
CA LYS A 20 8.27 -22.78 7.36
C LYS A 20 9.42 -22.83 6.35
N ARG A 21 10.24 -21.77 6.38
CA ARG A 21 11.41 -21.64 5.53
C ARG A 21 12.60 -22.16 6.32
N THR A 22 13.17 -23.28 5.88
CA THR A 22 14.29 -23.96 6.56
C THR A 22 15.63 -23.69 5.89
N GLU A 23 15.62 -23.51 4.57
CA GLU A 23 16.83 -23.29 3.77
C GLU A 23 17.35 -21.86 3.91
N ARG A 24 18.68 -21.72 3.97
CA ARG A 24 19.39 -20.44 4.11
C ARG A 24 20.40 -20.26 2.98
N ILE A 25 20.49 -19.03 2.46
CA ILE A 25 21.48 -18.62 1.46
C ILE A 25 22.38 -17.56 2.12
N TYR A 26 23.69 -17.69 1.95
CA TYR A 26 24.67 -16.74 2.44
C TYR A 26 25.43 -16.13 1.24
N SER A 27 25.67 -14.83 1.28
CA SER A 27 26.52 -14.11 0.32
C SER A 27 27.45 -13.19 1.09
N GLN A 28 28.69 -13.08 0.64
CA GLN A 28 29.61 -12.04 1.10
C GLN A 28 29.32 -10.76 0.33
N LEU A 29 29.39 -9.62 1.01
CA LEU A 29 29.17 -8.29 0.45
C LEU A 29 30.31 -7.40 0.94
N THR A 30 30.79 -6.52 0.08
CA THR A 30 31.66 -5.41 0.47
C THR A 30 30.88 -4.38 1.29
N GLN A 31 31.59 -3.46 1.95
CA GLN A 31 30.93 -2.41 2.75
C GLN A 31 30.06 -1.49 1.89
N GLU A 32 30.48 -1.19 0.67
CA GLU A 32 29.74 -0.35 -0.28
C GLU A 32 28.45 -1.05 -0.74
N GLU A 33 28.52 -2.32 -1.14
CA GLU A 33 27.36 -3.11 -1.53
C GLU A 33 26.36 -3.26 -0.37
N MET A 34 26.86 -3.39 0.85
CA MET A 34 26.02 -3.45 2.04
C MET A 34 25.29 -2.12 2.29
N ALA A 35 25.96 -0.97 2.09
CA ALA A 35 25.34 0.34 2.22
C ALA A 35 24.23 0.56 1.17
N ILE A 36 24.50 0.16 -0.08
CA ILE A 36 23.51 0.20 -1.17
C ILE A 36 22.31 -0.69 -0.83
N PHE A 37 22.55 -1.91 -0.34
CA PHE A 37 21.49 -2.84 0.04
C PHE A 37 20.61 -2.31 1.18
N GLU A 38 21.21 -1.67 2.19
CA GLU A 38 20.46 -1.04 3.27
C GLU A 38 19.62 0.14 2.78
N GLN A 39 20.16 0.92 1.85
CA GLN A 39 19.44 2.02 1.24
C GLN A 39 18.21 1.52 0.47
N LEU A 40 18.37 0.49 -0.35
CA LEU A 40 17.26 -0.15 -1.08
C LEU A 40 16.18 -0.71 -0.13
N CYS A 41 16.58 -1.30 1.00
CA CYS A 41 15.64 -1.77 2.00
C CYS A 41 14.87 -0.61 2.66
N ARG A 42 15.54 0.51 2.94
CA ARG A 42 14.93 1.73 3.50
C ARG A 42 13.91 2.33 2.54
N GLU A 43 14.27 2.47 1.27
CA GLU A 43 13.40 3.00 0.22
C GLU A 43 12.16 2.13 0.01
N ALA A 44 12.34 0.80 0.00
CA ALA A 44 11.24 -0.14 -0.13
C ALA A 44 10.44 -0.34 1.19
N GLY A 45 10.90 0.20 2.32
CA GLY A 45 10.23 0.07 3.62
C GLY A 45 10.12 -1.37 4.14
N VAL A 46 11.02 -2.27 3.71
CA VAL A 46 10.97 -3.70 4.03
C VAL A 46 12.25 -4.18 4.71
N GLN A 47 12.14 -5.26 5.48
CA GLN A 47 13.30 -5.91 6.09
C GLN A 47 14.16 -6.63 5.04
N LYS A 48 15.48 -6.70 5.28
CA LYS A 48 16.50 -7.34 4.42
C LYS A 48 16.06 -8.71 3.84
N GLY A 49 15.58 -9.61 4.70
CA GLY A 49 15.14 -10.94 4.27
C GLY A 49 13.88 -10.95 3.41
N VAL A 50 12.98 -9.98 3.59
CA VAL A 50 11.79 -9.79 2.74
C VAL A 50 12.21 -9.22 1.39
N TYR A 51 13.13 -8.24 1.40
CA TYR A 51 13.68 -7.65 0.19
C TYR A 51 14.38 -8.69 -0.70
N ILE A 52 15.33 -9.46 -0.13
CA ILE A 52 16.04 -10.51 -0.87
C ILE A 52 15.06 -11.55 -1.43
N ARG A 53 14.07 -11.95 -0.62
CA ARG A 53 13.06 -12.90 -1.07
C ARG A 53 12.22 -12.33 -2.22
N ALA A 54 11.81 -11.08 -2.14
CA ALA A 54 11.12 -10.40 -3.22
C ALA A 54 12.01 -10.34 -4.46
N ALA A 55 13.28 -9.97 -4.33
CA ALA A 55 14.22 -9.90 -5.45
C ALA A 55 14.46 -11.28 -6.11
N ILE A 56 14.59 -12.36 -5.34
CA ILE A 56 14.84 -13.72 -5.84
C ILE A 56 13.59 -14.34 -6.48
N LEU A 57 12.43 -14.20 -5.83
CA LEU A 57 11.18 -14.83 -6.28
C LEU A 57 10.40 -13.99 -7.29
N SER A 58 10.72 -12.71 -7.40
CA SER A 58 10.15 -11.88 -8.46
C SER A 58 10.96 -12.10 -9.72
N SER A 59 10.60 -13.14 -10.47
CA SER A 59 10.83 -13.15 -11.90
C SER A 59 10.28 -11.83 -12.48
N GLU A 60 11.20 -10.93 -12.85
CA GLU A 60 11.04 -9.69 -13.63
C GLU A 60 10.17 -8.52 -13.14
N LYS A 61 9.26 -8.62 -12.15
CA LYS A 61 8.25 -7.53 -11.99
C LYS A 61 7.74 -7.14 -10.60
N SER A 62 8.43 -7.47 -9.51
CA SER A 62 7.91 -7.17 -8.16
C SER A 62 8.98 -6.82 -7.12
N LEU A 63 9.91 -5.94 -7.49
CA LEU A 63 10.36 -4.98 -6.47
C LEU A 63 9.18 -4.04 -6.22
N PRO A 64 8.68 -3.87 -4.98
CA PRO A 64 7.68 -2.87 -4.70
C PRO A 64 8.31 -1.52 -5.04
N LYS A 65 7.89 -0.93 -6.17
CA LYS A 65 8.24 0.45 -6.49
C LYS A 65 7.85 1.27 -5.27
N PRO A 66 8.76 2.08 -4.68
CA PRO A 66 8.37 2.95 -3.59
C PRO A 66 7.19 3.76 -4.10
N VAL A 67 6.02 3.58 -3.47
CA VAL A 67 4.82 4.35 -3.82
C VAL A 67 5.22 5.80 -3.60
N PRO A 68 5.28 6.64 -4.65
CA PRO A 68 5.67 8.03 -4.49
C PRO A 68 4.82 8.65 -3.39
N GLU A 69 5.42 9.44 -2.50
CA GLU A 69 4.69 10.01 -1.34
C GLU A 69 3.46 10.80 -1.80
N ILE A 70 3.53 11.39 -3.01
CA ILE A 70 2.43 12.09 -3.69
C ILE A 70 1.17 11.23 -3.86
N ASN A 71 1.34 9.92 -4.01
CA ASN A 71 0.24 9.00 -4.20
C ASN A 71 -0.48 8.70 -2.88
N ARG A 72 0.18 8.75 -1.72
CA ARG A 72 -0.45 8.33 -0.45
C ARG A 72 -1.63 9.22 -0.06
N GLU A 73 -1.49 10.52 -0.24
CA GLU A 73 -2.56 11.48 0.06
C GLU A 73 -3.74 11.32 -0.91
N ILE A 74 -3.43 11.17 -2.19
CA ILE A 74 -4.41 10.93 -3.26
C ILE A 74 -5.18 9.63 -3.01
N TRP A 75 -4.48 8.53 -2.70
CA TRP A 75 -5.10 7.23 -2.37
C TRP A 75 -5.93 7.29 -1.09
N SER A 76 -5.49 8.02 -0.08
CA SER A 76 -6.25 8.23 1.16
C SER A 76 -7.56 9.00 0.90
N ASN A 77 -7.50 10.05 0.09
CA ASN A 77 -8.67 10.84 -0.28
C ASN A 77 -9.66 10.01 -1.13
N LEU A 78 -9.14 9.21 -2.07
CA LEU A 78 -9.95 8.28 -2.86
C LEU A 78 -10.64 7.23 -1.97
N ALA A 79 -9.92 6.64 -1.02
CA ALA A 79 -10.47 5.63 -0.12
C ALA A 79 -11.62 6.18 0.75
N ARG A 80 -11.48 7.42 1.25
CA ARG A 80 -12.56 8.09 2.02
C ARG A 80 -13.80 8.32 1.15
N LEU A 81 -13.60 8.77 -0.09
CA LEU A 81 -14.69 9.04 -1.02
C LEU A 81 -15.43 7.75 -1.41
N SER A 82 -14.69 6.67 -1.73
CA SER A 82 -15.29 5.36 -2.00
C SER A 82 -16.05 4.79 -0.79
N ALA A 83 -15.54 5.00 0.43
CA ALA A 83 -16.23 4.60 1.65
C ALA A 83 -17.56 5.35 1.84
N ASN A 84 -17.58 6.65 1.59
CA ASN A 84 -18.81 7.47 1.66
C ASN A 84 -19.84 7.01 0.61
N LEU A 85 -19.43 6.77 -0.63
CA LEU A 85 -20.30 6.24 -1.68
C LEU A 85 -20.92 4.89 -1.30
N ASN A 86 -20.12 3.98 -0.74
CA ASN A 86 -20.60 2.68 -0.29
C ASN A 86 -21.62 2.81 0.86
N GLN A 87 -21.45 3.80 1.75
CA GLN A 87 -22.43 4.07 2.80
C GLN A 87 -23.75 4.58 2.24
N TYR A 88 -23.72 5.51 1.27
CA TYR A 88 -24.92 6.00 0.60
C TYR A 88 -25.61 4.91 -0.23
N GLN A 89 -24.86 4.09 -0.97
CA GLN A 89 -25.43 2.95 -1.70
C GLN A 89 -26.11 1.95 -0.74
N LYS A 90 -25.50 1.68 0.42
CA LYS A 90 -26.11 0.83 1.45
C LYS A 90 -27.37 1.47 2.05
N ALA A 91 -27.38 2.77 2.31
CA ALA A 91 -28.55 3.49 2.79
C ALA A 91 -29.70 3.47 1.75
N ILE A 92 -29.37 3.56 0.46
CA ILE A 92 -30.33 3.44 -0.63
C ILE A 92 -30.88 2.01 -0.74
N ASN A 93 -30.00 1.01 -0.74
CA ASN A 93 -30.40 -0.39 -0.84
C ASN A 93 -31.22 -0.86 0.38
N SER A 94 -31.05 -0.23 1.54
CA SER A 94 -31.83 -0.51 2.75
C SER A 94 -33.14 0.28 2.85
N GLY A 95 -33.45 1.12 1.85
CA GLY A 95 -34.67 1.93 1.82
C GLY A 95 -34.68 3.10 2.80
N ILE A 96 -33.53 3.40 3.43
CA ILE A 96 -33.36 4.52 4.38
C ILE A 96 -33.19 5.85 3.63
N ALA A 97 -32.63 5.81 2.42
CA ALA A 97 -32.47 6.96 1.55
C ALA A 97 -33.03 6.67 0.15
N THR A 98 -33.68 7.66 -0.48
CA THR A 98 -34.34 7.47 -1.78
C THR A 98 -33.42 7.81 -2.96
N SER A 99 -32.39 8.63 -2.74
CA SER A 99 -31.40 8.98 -3.77
C SER A 99 -30.07 9.43 -3.16
N TYR A 100 -29.05 9.52 -4.01
CA TYR A 100 -27.84 10.27 -3.69
C TYR A 100 -28.15 11.77 -3.56
N PRO A 101 -27.37 12.54 -2.78
CA PRO A 101 -27.47 13.99 -2.77
C PRO A 101 -27.27 14.56 -4.19
N PRO A 102 -28.10 15.51 -4.63
CA PRO A 102 -27.95 16.12 -5.95
C PRO A 102 -26.56 16.76 -6.09
N GLY A 103 -25.89 16.49 -7.21
CA GLY A 103 -24.53 16.98 -7.49
C GLY A 103 -23.40 16.09 -6.96
N MET A 104 -23.64 15.16 -6.02
CA MET A 104 -22.59 14.28 -5.50
C MET A 104 -21.96 13.41 -6.59
N LEU A 105 -22.78 12.85 -7.49
CA LEU A 105 -22.31 12.05 -8.61
C LEU A 105 -21.47 12.86 -9.60
N GLU A 106 -21.82 14.13 -9.83
CA GLU A 106 -21.07 15.02 -10.73
C GLU A 106 -19.72 15.39 -10.10
N SER A 107 -19.69 15.71 -8.80
CA SER A 107 -18.43 15.97 -8.08
C SER A 107 -17.51 14.75 -8.04
N VAL A 108 -18.06 13.54 -7.89
CA VAL A 108 -17.27 12.29 -7.95
C VAL A 108 -16.69 12.08 -9.34
N LYS A 109 -17.47 12.33 -10.39
CA LYS A 109 -17.04 12.22 -11.78
C LYS A 109 -15.94 13.23 -12.12
N GLU A 110 -16.04 14.47 -11.63
CA GLU A 110 -14.98 15.48 -11.77
C GLU A 110 -13.69 15.04 -11.07
N LEU A 111 -13.77 14.58 -9.82
CA LEU A 111 -12.60 14.11 -9.06
C LEU A 111 -11.92 12.91 -9.71
N VAL A 112 -12.69 11.94 -10.25
CA VAL A 112 -12.14 10.79 -10.97
C VAL A 112 -11.53 11.21 -12.31
N SER A 113 -12.12 12.18 -13.00
CA SER A 113 -11.58 12.70 -14.27
C SER A 113 -10.28 13.47 -14.05
N GLN A 114 -10.21 14.29 -13.00
CA GLN A 114 -8.99 14.97 -12.56
C GLN A 114 -7.88 13.96 -12.24
N LEU A 115 -8.19 12.96 -11.40
CA LEU A 115 -7.26 11.90 -11.04
C LEU A 115 -6.75 11.13 -12.26
N ARG A 116 -7.62 10.84 -13.23
CA ARG A 116 -7.24 10.17 -14.47
C ARG A 116 -6.30 11.04 -15.32
N SER A 117 -6.53 12.36 -15.38
CA SER A 117 -5.66 13.28 -16.11
C SER A 117 -4.27 13.34 -15.47
N ASP A 118 -4.21 13.44 -14.15
CA ASP A 118 -2.97 13.50 -13.38
C ASP A 118 -2.15 12.21 -13.54
N LEU A 119 -2.81 11.05 -13.58
CA LEU A 119 -2.14 9.74 -13.74
C LEU A 119 -1.73 9.39 -15.19
N ILE A 120 -2.26 10.08 -16.20
CA ILE A 120 -1.93 9.86 -17.63
C ILE A 120 -0.89 10.88 -18.12
N SER A 121 -0.73 12.00 -17.40
CA SER A 121 0.21 13.07 -17.76
C SER A 121 1.63 12.86 -17.19
N ASP A 122 1.86 11.77 -16.46
CA ASP A 122 3.16 11.21 -16.03
C ASP A 122 3.55 9.98 -16.88
#